data_AF-W1YEF6-F1
#
_entry.id   AF-W1YEF6-F1
#
_cell.length_a   1.000
_cell.length_b   1.000
_cell.length_c   1.000
_cell.angle_alpha   90.00
_cell.angle_beta   90.00
_cell.angle_gamma   90.00
#
_symmetry.space_group_name_H-M   'P 1'
#
loop_
_entity.id
_entity.type
_entity.pdbx_description
1 polymer ?
#
loop_
_entity_poly.entity_id
_entity_poly.type
_entity_poly.pdbx_seq_one_letter_code
_entity_poly.pdbx_strand_id
1 'polypeptide(L)'
;DIDLALDAAHKVKDKWAHTSVQDRAAILFKIADRMEQNLELLATAETWDNGKPIRETSAADVPLAIDHFRYFASCIRAQEGGISEVDSETVAYHFHEPLGVVG
;
A
#
# COMPACT_ATOMS: atom_id res chain seq x y z
N ASP A 1 8.84 15.03 -16.47
CA ASP A 1 8.40 13.72 -15.95
C ASP A 1 7.35 13.79 -14.85
N ILE A 2 7.42 14.75 -13.92
CA ILE A 2 6.42 14.87 -12.83
C ILE A 2 4.99 14.98 -13.39
N ASP A 3 4.73 15.90 -14.32
CA ASP A 3 3.40 16.05 -14.92
C ASP A 3 2.93 14.78 -15.63
N LEU A 4 3.85 14.04 -16.26
CA LEU A 4 3.55 12.76 -16.91
C LEU A 4 3.13 11.68 -15.88
N ALA A 5 3.77 11.66 -14.71
CA ALA A 5 3.41 10.75 -13.62
C ALA A 5 2.03 11.10 -13.02
N LEU A 6 1.76 12.40 -12.84
CA LEU A 6 0.46 12.90 -12.37
C LEU A 6 -0.65 12.55 -13.37
N ASP A 7 -0.44 12.80 -14.66
CA ASP A 7 -1.37 12.45 -15.72
C ASP A 7 -1.69 10.94 -15.73
N ALA A 8 -0.67 10.10 -15.58
CA ALA A 8 -0.85 8.66 -15.50
C ALA A 8 -1.66 8.24 -14.26
N ALA A 9 -1.36 8.81 -13.09
CA ALA A 9 -2.06 8.53 -11.85
C ALA A 9 -3.53 8.98 -11.92
N HIS A 10 -3.80 10.18 -12.44
CA HIS A 10 -5.15 10.70 -12.62
C HIS A 10 -5.99 9.85 -13.59
N LYS A 11 -5.39 9.34 -14.68
CA LYS A 11 -6.08 8.46 -15.63
C LYS A 11 -6.59 7.15 -15.01
N VAL A 12 -5.92 6.63 -13.98
CA VAL A 12 -6.26 5.34 -13.35
C VAL A 12 -6.93 5.48 -12.00
N LYS A 13 -6.92 6.68 -11.39
CA LYS A 13 -7.45 6.95 -10.04
C LYS A 13 -8.83 6.34 -9.82
N ASP A 14 -9.78 6.63 -10.71
CA ASP A 14 -11.17 6.18 -10.52
C ASP A 14 -11.26 4.66 -10.64
N LYS A 15 -10.63 4.07 -11.66
CA LYS A 15 -10.61 2.60 -11.81
C LYS A 15 -9.99 1.91 -10.59
N TRP A 16 -8.91 2.47 -10.05
CA TRP A 16 -8.27 1.94 -8.85
C TRP A 16 -9.16 2.09 -7.61
N ALA A 17 -9.82 3.23 -7.42
CA ALA A 17 -10.73 3.46 -6.30
C ALA A 17 -11.90 2.46 -6.27
N HIS A 18 -12.39 2.04 -7.44
CA HIS A 18 -13.45 1.04 -7.57
C HIS A 18 -12.96 -0.43 -7.54
N THR A 19 -11.65 -0.66 -7.47
CA THR A 19 -11.09 -2.01 -7.33
C THR A 19 -11.47 -2.57 -5.96
N SER A 20 -11.86 -3.85 -5.87
CA SER A 20 -12.30 -4.44 -4.60
C SER A 20 -11.21 -4.40 -3.53
N VAL A 21 -11.60 -4.36 -2.25
CA VAL A 21 -10.66 -4.43 -1.11
C VAL A 21 -9.80 -5.70 -1.21
N GLN A 22 -10.40 -6.81 -1.63
CA GLN A 22 -9.76 -8.11 -1.80
C GLN A 22 -8.66 -8.05 -2.86
N ASP A 23 -8.95 -7.47 -4.03
CA ASP A 23 -7.98 -7.37 -5.12
C ASP A 23 -6.84 -6.41 -4.77
N ARG A 24 -7.15 -5.27 -4.12
CA ARG A 24 -6.11 -4.35 -3.64
C ARG A 24 -5.19 -5.01 -2.61
N ALA A 25 -5.74 -5.74 -1.65
CA ALA A 25 -4.97 -6.50 -0.68
C ALA A 25 -4.13 -7.60 -1.36
N ALA A 26 -4.70 -8.32 -2.33
CA ALA A 26 -3.99 -9.36 -3.07
C ALA A 26 -2.80 -8.79 -3.86
N ILE A 27 -2.92 -7.58 -4.43
CA ILE A 27 -1.81 -6.89 -5.08
C ILE A 27 -0.70 -6.56 -4.07
N LEU A 28 -1.03 -6.04 -2.89
CA LEU A 28 -0.05 -5.73 -1.84
C LEU A 28 0.66 -6.99 -1.34
N PHE A 29 -0.06 -8.10 -1.12
CA PHE A 29 0.56 -9.39 -0.78
C PHE A 29 1.49 -9.88 -1.90
N LYS A 30 1.07 -9.76 -3.16
CA LYS A 30 1.90 -10.15 -4.30
C LYS A 30 3.17 -9.30 -4.42
N ILE A 31 3.12 -8.02 -4.08
CA ILE A 31 4.32 -7.17 -4.01
C ILE A 31 5.28 -7.70 -2.95
N ALA A 32 4.80 -7.96 -1.73
CA ALA A 32 5.60 -8.54 -0.66
C ALA A 32 6.26 -9.87 -1.06
N ASP A 33 5.50 -10.77 -1.69
CA ASP A 33 6.03 -12.06 -2.17
C ASP A 33 7.11 -11.89 -3.24
N ARG A 34 6.93 -10.92 -4.16
CA ARG A 34 7.95 -10.62 -5.18
C ARG A 34 9.21 -10.02 -4.57
N MET A 35 9.06 -9.16 -3.56
CA MET A 35 10.20 -8.62 -2.83
C MET A 35 10.96 -9.72 -2.09
N GLU A 36 10.25 -10.61 -1.39
CA GLU A 36 10.85 -11.75 -0.67
C GLU A 36 11.59 -12.70 -1.62
N GLN A 37 11.01 -13.01 -2.78
CA GLN A 37 11.66 -13.80 -3.83
C GLN A 37 12.94 -13.16 -4.38
N ASN A 38 13.09 -11.84 -4.24
CA ASN A 38 14.22 -11.07 -4.77
C ASN A 38 15.02 -10.37 -3.66
N LEU A 39 14.93 -10.86 -2.42
CA LEU A 39 15.49 -10.18 -1.25
C LEU A 39 16.98 -9.87 -1.40
N GLU A 40 17.78 -10.83 -1.85
CA GLU A 40 19.23 -10.66 -2.03
C GLU A 40 19.56 -9.58 -3.06
N LEU A 41 18.82 -9.57 -4.17
CA LEU A 41 18.97 -8.57 -5.22
C LEU A 41 18.63 -7.17 -4.70
N LEU A 42 17.48 -7.03 -4.03
CA LEU A 42 17.02 -5.76 -3.47
C LEU A 42 17.97 -5.25 -2.38
N ALA A 43 18.43 -6.12 -1.47
CA ALA A 43 19.35 -5.76 -0.40
C ALA A 43 20.72 -5.33 -0.95
N THR A 44 21.21 -6.00 -1.99
CA THR A 44 22.46 -5.64 -2.67
C THR A 44 22.34 -4.29 -3.36
N ALA A 45 21.25 -4.05 -4.08
CA ALA A 45 20.98 -2.77 -4.72
C ALA A 45 20.89 -1.63 -3.70
N GLU A 46 20.15 -1.83 -2.61
CA GLU A 46 20.03 -0.86 -1.52
C GLU A 46 21.39 -0.59 -0.85
N THR A 47 22.21 -1.62 -0.65
CA THR A 47 23.58 -1.45 -0.12
C THR A 47 24.47 -0.63 -1.04
N TRP A 48 24.37 -0.83 -2.35
CA TRP A 48 25.17 -0.07 -3.32
C TRP A 48 24.74 1.38 -3.41
N ASP A 49 23.44 1.65 -3.34
CA ASP A 49 22.89 3.00 -3.45
C ASP A 49 23.04 3.79 -2.14
N ASN A 50 22.69 3.18 -1.01
CA ASN A 50 22.68 3.84 0.30
C ASN A 50 24.02 3.76 1.05
N GLY A 51 24.87 2.78 0.73
CA GLY A 51 26.16 2.54 1.39
C GLY A 51 26.08 1.78 2.72
N LYS A 52 24.89 1.31 3.13
CA LYS A 52 24.71 0.51 4.35
C LYS A 52 25.38 -0.85 4.23
N PRO A 53 25.95 -1.40 5.32
CA PRO A 53 26.45 -2.77 5.33
C PRO A 53 25.36 -3.75 4.89
N ILE A 54 25.72 -4.74 4.06
CA ILE A 54 24.77 -5.72 3.52
C ILE A 54 23.96 -6.45 4.60
N ARG A 55 24.51 -6.62 5.80
CA ARG A 55 23.79 -7.20 6.94
C ARG A 55 22.56 -6.38 7.36
N GLU A 56 22.56 -5.07 7.18
CA GLU A 56 21.45 -4.19 7.57
C GLU A 56 20.34 -4.21 6.52
N THR A 57 20.71 -4.11 5.25
CA THR A 57 19.73 -4.12 4.15
C THR A 57 19.06 -5.50 3.99
N SER A 58 19.81 -6.59 4.19
CA SER A 58 19.29 -7.96 4.10
C SER A 58 18.54 -8.46 5.33
N ALA A 59 18.86 -7.96 6.53
CA ALA A 59 18.23 -8.43 7.77
C ALA A 59 17.20 -7.45 8.36
N ALA A 60 17.21 -6.18 7.95
CA ALA A 60 16.30 -5.16 8.44
C ALA A 60 15.56 -4.46 7.29
N ASP A 61 16.22 -3.65 6.46
CA ASP A 61 15.51 -2.73 5.55
C ASP A 61 14.55 -3.46 4.61
N VAL A 62 15.03 -4.45 3.84
CA VAL A 62 14.19 -5.20 2.89
C VAL A 62 13.17 -6.09 3.61
N PRO A 63 13.53 -6.87 4.65
CA PRO A 63 12.54 -7.61 5.44
C PRO A 63 11.43 -6.75 6.07
N LEU A 64 11.77 -5.58 6.61
CA LEU A 64 10.80 -4.67 7.22
C LEU A 64 9.90 -4.05 6.15
N ALA A 65 10.42 -3.74 4.95
CA ALA A 65 9.61 -3.27 3.84
C ALA A 65 8.62 -4.36 3.35
N ILE A 66 9.06 -5.62 3.28
CA ILE A 66 8.19 -6.77 2.96
C ILE A 66 7.06 -6.88 3.98
N ASP A 67 7.39 -6.83 5.27
CA ASP A 67 6.40 -6.89 6.35
C ASP A 67 5.42 -5.70 6.29
N HIS A 68 5.91 -4.51 5.95
CA HIS A 68 5.07 -3.33 5.78
C HIS A 68 3.98 -3.53 4.72
N PHE A 69 4.33 -4.10 3.56
CA PHE A 69 3.33 -4.43 2.54
C PHE A 69 2.30 -5.46 3.04
N ARG A 70 2.75 -6.50 3.76
CA ARG A 70 1.86 -7.52 4.36
C ARG A 70 0.93 -6.92 5.42
N TYR A 71 1.45 -6.01 6.24
CA TYR A 71 0.68 -5.28 7.25
C TYR A 71 -0.43 -4.45 6.60
N PHE A 72 -0.10 -3.58 5.62
CA PHE A 72 -1.11 -2.73 4.97
C PHE A 72 -2.11 -3.52 4.11
N ALA A 73 -1.69 -4.65 3.53
CA ALA A 73 -2.61 -5.60 2.89
C ALA A 73 -3.66 -6.13 3.88
N SER A 74 -3.29 -6.30 5.15
CA SER A 74 -4.20 -6.70 6.22
C SER A 74 -5.04 -5.54 6.72
N CYS A 75 -4.46 -4.35 6.91
CA CYS A 75 -5.17 -3.15 7.34
C CYS A 75 -6.34 -2.81 6.42
N ILE A 76 -6.14 -2.84 5.10
CA ILE A 76 -7.21 -2.49 4.16
C ILE A 76 -8.37 -3.49 4.20
N ARG A 77 -8.12 -4.75 4.58
CA ARG A 77 -9.15 -5.77 4.78
C ARG A 77 -9.89 -5.63 6.10
N ALA A 78 -9.23 -5.07 7.11
CA ALA A 78 -9.79 -4.83 8.44
C ALA A 78 -10.37 -3.42 8.60
N GLN A 79 -10.25 -2.56 7.59
CA GLN A 79 -10.77 -1.21 7.64
C GLN A 79 -12.30 -1.23 7.58
N GLU A 80 -12.92 -0.69 8.62
CA GLU A 80 -14.36 -0.53 8.71
C GLU A 80 -14.75 0.96 8.62
N GLY A 81 -15.98 1.20 8.20
CA GLY A 81 -16.62 2.51 8.30
C GLY A 81 -17.30 2.70 9.66
N GLY A 82 -17.92 3.85 9.86
CA GLY A 82 -18.71 4.14 11.05
C GLY A 82 -20.21 4.15 10.73
N ILE A 83 -21.03 3.78 11.72
CA ILE A 83 -22.47 4.00 11.71
C ILE A 83 -22.86 4.66 13.03
N SER A 84 -23.77 5.62 12.99
CA SER A 84 -24.30 6.27 14.20
C SER A 84 -25.78 6.58 14.03
N GLU A 85 -26.57 6.27 15.06
CA GLU A 85 -27.95 6.73 15.17
C GLU A 85 -27.92 8.20 15.60
N VAL A 86 -28.52 9.07 14.78
CA VAL A 86 -28.61 10.50 15.09
C VAL A 86 -29.87 10.76 15.91
N ASP A 87 -30.98 10.16 15.48
CA ASP A 87 -32.27 10.13 16.17
C ASP A 87 -33.09 8.90 15.71
N SER A 88 -34.34 8.80 16.18
CA SER A 88 -35.22 7.65 15.91
C SER A 88 -35.57 7.42 14.44
N GLU A 89 -35.36 8.40 13.57
CA GLU A 89 -35.67 8.29 12.14
C GLU A 89 -34.43 8.44 11.24
N THR A 90 -33.25 8.70 11.81
CA THR A 90 -32.05 9.10 11.07
C THR A 90 -30.80 8.32 11.50
N VAL A 91 -30.12 7.74 10.51
CA VAL A 91 -28.83 7.06 10.67
C VAL A 91 -27.78 7.71 9.80
N ALA A 92 -26.60 7.97 10.37
CA ALA A 92 -25.42 8.45 9.66
C ALA A 92 -24.49 7.28 9.33
N TYR A 93 -24.05 7.22 8.06
CA TYR A 93 -22.99 6.33 7.58
C TYR A 93 -21.74 7.12 7.27
N HIS A 94 -20.60 6.63 7.72
CA HIS A 94 -19.30 7.25 7.49
C HIS A 94 -18.43 6.32 6.64
N PHE A 95 -18.11 6.77 5.43
CA PHE A 95 -17.25 6.06 4.49
C PHE A 95 -15.87 6.71 4.46
N HIS A 96 -14.83 5.88 4.47
CA HIS A 96 -13.45 6.32 4.29
C HIS A 96 -13.08 6.26 2.81
N GLU A 97 -13.18 7.41 2.13
CA GLU A 97 -12.82 7.51 0.72
C GLU A 97 -11.32 7.82 0.55
N PRO A 98 -10.67 7.27 -0.49
CA PRO A 98 -9.29 7.63 -0.81
C PRO A 98 -9.21 9.10 -1.27
N LEU A 99 -8.22 9.84 -0.77
CA LEU A 99 -7.99 11.25 -1.15
C LEU A 99 -7.81 11.44 -2.66
N GLY A 100 -7.13 10.50 -3.31
CA GLY A 100 -6.86 10.50 -4.75
C GLY A 100 -5.39 10.33 -5.06
N VAL A 101 -4.85 11.17 -5.95
CA VAL A 101 -3.42 11.16 -6.30
C VAL A 101 -2.64 11.81 -5.15
N VAL A 102 -1.59 11.14 -4.68
CA VAL A 102 -0.70 11.58 -3.59
C VAL A 102 0.73 11.54 -4.13
N GLY A 103 1.55 12.54 -3.83
CA GLY A 103 2.93 12.71 -4.30
C GLY A 103 3.90 12.97 -3.17
#